data_AF-M1FMV3-F1
#
_entry.id   AF-M1FMV3-F1
#
_cell.length_a   1.000
_cell.length_b   1.000
_cell.length_c   1.000
_cell.angle_alpha   90.00
_cell.angle_beta   90.00
_cell.angle_gamma   90.00
#
_symmetry.space_group_name_H-M   'P 1'
#
loop_
_entity.id
_entity.type
_entity.pdbx_description
1 polymer ?
#
loop_
_entity_poly.entity_id
_entity_poly.type
_entity_poly.pdbx_seq_one_letter_code
_entity_poly.pdbx_strand_id
1 'polypeptide(L)' 'MTLGCVNGDPEIEIGMHIFVGSKAAWEVLPDAVTQYHEQGPNNA' A
#
# COMPACT_ATOMS: atom_id res chain seq x y z
N MET A 1 -5.52 5.11 0.85
CA MET A 1 -5.41 6.58 1.01
C MET A 1 -4.10 6.96 0.35
N THR A 2 -4.13 7.57 -0.83
CA THR A 2 -2.94 8.20 -1.43
C THR A 2 -2.83 9.60 -0.83
N LEU A 3 -1.62 10.10 -0.55
CA LEU A 3 -1.40 11.46 -0.05
C LEU A 3 -1.64 12.52 -1.14
N GLY A 4 -2.72 12.39 -1.92
CA GLY A 4 -2.97 13.20 -3.11
C GLY A 4 -3.30 14.67 -2.85
N CYS A 5 -3.66 15.04 -1.62
CA CYS A 5 -4.06 16.40 -1.25
C CYS A 5 -3.18 16.98 -0.12
N VAL A 6 -1.88 16.72 -0.15
CA VAL A 6 -0.94 17.29 0.82
C VAL A 6 -0.13 18.37 0.14
N ASN A 7 -0.04 19.55 0.76
CA ASN A 7 0.81 20.63 0.26
C ASN A 7 2.24 20.39 0.77
N GLY A 8 3.19 20.24 -0.15
CA GLY A 8 4.59 19.95 0.19
C GLY A 8 4.90 18.46 0.26
N ASP A 9 6.18 18.14 0.52
CA ASP A 9 6.62 16.76 0.72
C ASP A 9 6.27 16.32 2.15
N PRO A 10 5.46 15.27 2.32
CA PRO A 10 5.08 14.78 3.64
C PRO A 10 6.23 14.05 4.36
N GLU A 11 7.38 13.81 3.73
CA GLU A 11 8.54 13.11 4.31
C GLU A 11 8.19 11.73 4.89
N ILE A 12 7.19 11.06 4.32
CA ILE A 12 6.78 9.69 4.71
C ILE A 12 6.92 8.70 3.57
N GLU A 13 7.27 7.46 3.92
CA GLU A 13 7.39 6.35 2.99
C GLU A 13 6.20 5.38 3.15
N ILE A 14 5.68 4.86 2.02
CA ILE A 14 4.67 3.81 2.04
C ILE A 14 5.36 2.48 2.34
N GLY A 15 5.16 1.95 3.55
CA GLY A 15 5.86 0.74 4.01
C GLY A 15 5.27 -0.59 3.54
N MET A 16 3.98 -0.65 3.19
CA MET A 16 3.33 -1.92 2.84
C MET A 16 2.00 -1.76 2.09
N HIS A 17 1.67 -2.75 1.27
CA HIS A 17 0.37 -2.92 0.62
C HIS A 17 -0.38 -4.07 1.30
N ILE A 18 -1.50 -3.78 1.95
CA ILE A 18 -2.39 -4.79 2.55
C ILE A 18 -3.63 -5.00 1.67
N PHE A 19 -4.26 -6.17 1.80
CA PHE A 19 -5.42 -6.58 1.00
C PHE A 19 -5.21 -6.57 -0.52
N VAL A 20 -4.02 -6.96 -0.99
CA VAL A 20 -3.74 -7.01 -2.44
C VAL A 20 -4.61 -8.04 -3.18
N GLY A 21 -5.22 -8.99 -2.46
CA GLY A 21 -6.19 -9.94 -3.01
C GLY A 21 -7.50 -9.31 -3.47
N SER A 22 -7.86 -8.13 -2.94
CA SER A 22 -9.06 -7.39 -3.31
C SER A 22 -8.80 -6.31 -4.37
N LYS A 23 -7.58 -6.20 -4.88
CA LYS A 23 -7.23 -5.20 -5.90
C LYS A 23 -7.81 -5.60 -7.26
N ALA A 24 -8.05 -4.62 -8.12
CA ALA A 24 -8.45 -4.88 -9.49
C ALA A 24 -7.36 -5.66 -10.27
N ALA A 25 -7.76 -6.61 -11.11
CA ALA A 25 -6.82 -7.50 -11.80
C ALA A 25 -5.83 -6.76 -12.73
N TRP A 26 -6.19 -5.57 -13.20
CA TRP A 26 -5.35 -4.72 -14.06
C TRP A 26 -4.37 -3.83 -13.29
N GLU A 27 -4.46 -3.75 -11.96
CA GLU A 27 -3.51 -2.99 -11.15
C GLU A 27 -2.20 -3.76 -11.04
N VAL A 28 -1.09 -3.13 -11.41
CA VAL A 28 0.25 -3.73 -11.29
C VAL A 28 0.94 -3.11 -10.08
N LEU A 29 1.19 -3.91 -9.05
CA LEU A 29 1.92 -3.47 -7.86
C LEU A 29 3.43 -3.72 -8.03
N PRO A 30 4.29 -2.86 -7.48
CA PRO A 30 5.74 -3.09 -7.55
C PRO A 30 6.15 -4.28 -6.68
N ASP A 31 7.00 -5.17 -7.21
CA ASP A 31 7.49 -6.33 -6.45
C ASP A 31 8.46 -5.96 -5.32
N ALA A 32 9.01 -4.74 -5.35
CA ALA A 32 10.02 -4.26 -4.40
C ALA A 32 9.44 -3.84 -3.04
N VAL A 33 8.12 -3.78 -2.89
CA VAL A 33 7.45 -3.36 -1.65
C VAL A 33 6.75 -4.53 -0.99
N THR A 34 6.64 -4.49 0.34
CA THR A 34 5.99 -5.55 1.12
C THR A 34 4.50 -5.62 0.79
N GLN A 35 4.00 -6.79 0.40
CA GLN A 35 2.61 -7.02 0.02
C GLN A 35 1.96 -8.14 0.85
N TYR A 36 0.71 -7.94 1.26
CA TYR A 36 -0.11 -8.92 1.98
C TYR A 36 -1.43 -9.10 1.26
N HIS A 37 -1.83 -10.36 1.03
CA HIS A 37 -3.08 -10.70 0.34
C HIS A 37 -4.32 -10.20 1.10
N GLU A 38 -4.22 -10.09 2.43
CA GLU A 38 -5.29 -9.70 3.35
C GLU A 38 -4.73 -8.78 4.47
N GLN A 39 -4.99 -9.10 5.73
CA GLN A 39 -4.51 -8.37 6.90
C GLN A 39 -2.97 -8.42 7.02
N GLY A 40 -2.38 -7.29 7.45
CA GLY A 40 -0.96 -7.20 7.78
C GLY A 40 -0.60 -7.86 9.13
N PRO A 41 0.70 -8.07 9.41
CA PRO A 41 1.18 -8.91 10.50
C PRO A 41 0.95 -8.35 11.91
N ASN A 42 0.70 -7.04 12.04
CA ASN A 42 0.58 -6.36 13.34
C ASN A 42 -0.86 -6.13 13.79
N ASN A 43 -1.83 -6.75 13.12
CA ASN A 43 -3.23 -6.59 13.44
C ASN A 43 -3.75 -8.00 13.83
N ALA A 44 -3.64 -8.32 15.12
CA ALA A 44 -4.21 -9.52 15.74
C ALA A 44 -5.55 -9.18 16.40
#